data_AF-A0A953XBQ3-F1
#
_entry.id   AF-A0A953XBQ3-F1
#
_cell.length_a   1.000
_cell.length_b   1.000
_cell.length_c   1.000
_cell.angle_alpha   90.00
_cell.angle_beta   90.00
_cell.angle_gamma   90.00
#
_symmetry.space_group_name_H-M   'P 1'
#
loop_
_entity.id
_entity.type
_entity.pdbx_description
1 polymer ?
#
loop_
_entity_poly.entity_id
_entity_poly.type
_entity_poly.pdbx_seq_one_letter_code
_entity_poly.pdbx_strand_id
1 'polypeptide(L)' 'MSGDKTAQKIDLTEDQIEFLTKMVAKHELPDIGKAVRALIDYAMEDGDTDEIFGEIRCLRC' A
#
# COMPACT_ATOMS: atom_id res chain seq x y z
N MET A 1 -4.58 -18.95 -1.52
CA MET A 1 -5.27 -19.02 -0.21
C MET A 1 -5.97 -17.68 -0.02
N SER A 2 -7.29 -17.61 -0.22
CA SER A 2 -8.01 -16.34 0.02
C SER A 2 -8.40 -16.32 1.49
N GLY A 3 -7.57 -15.70 2.32
CA GLY A 3 -7.98 -15.34 3.69
C GLY A 3 -9.16 -14.38 3.64
N ASP A 4 -10.00 -14.41 4.66
CA ASP A 4 -11.14 -13.51 4.78
C ASP A 4 -10.68 -12.05 4.72
N LYS A 5 -11.33 -11.26 3.86
CA LYS A 5 -11.02 -9.83 3.69
C LYS A 5 -11.85 -9.04 4.68
N THR A 6 -11.20 -8.40 5.65
CA THR A 6 -11.84 -7.42 6.53
C THR A 6 -11.68 -6.02 5.96
N ALA A 7 -12.79 -5.29 5.80
CA ALA A 7 -12.75 -3.89 5.37
C ALA A 7 -12.23 -3.01 6.52
N GLN A 8 -11.26 -2.13 6.21
CA GLN A 8 -10.71 -1.16 7.15
C GLN A 8 -10.76 0.23 6.50
N LYS A 9 -11.17 1.24 7.28
CA LYS A 9 -11.14 2.63 6.83
C LYS A 9 -9.82 3.25 7.28
N ILE A 10 -9.06 3.75 6.32
CA ILE A 10 -7.80 4.48 6.54
C ILE A 10 -7.87 5.81 5.81
N ASP A 11 -7.26 6.83 6.39
CA ASP A 11 -7.10 8.13 5.74
C ASP A 11 -5.74 8.19 5.07
N LEU A 12 -5.73 8.51 3.78
CA LEU A 12 -4.53 8.64 2.96
C LEU A 12 -4.47 10.06 2.39
N THR A 13 -3.25 10.56 2.21
CA THR A 13 -3.03 11.84 1.52
C THR A 13 -3.30 11.70 0.02
N GLU A 14 -3.57 12.83 -0.65
CA GLU A 14 -3.84 12.87 -2.10
C GLU A 14 -2.72 12.22 -2.93
N ASP A 15 -1.46 12.50 -2.60
CA ASP A 15 -0.31 11.90 -3.31
C ASP A 15 -0.26 10.38 -3.17
N GLN A 16 -0.60 9.86 -1.99
CA GLN A 16 -0.65 8.42 -1.76
C GLN A 16 -1.77 7.78 -2.59
N ILE A 17 -2.93 8.43 -2.68
CA ILE A 17 -4.05 7.95 -3.51
C ILE A 17 -3.69 8.00 -4.99
N GLU A 18 -3.05 9.08 -5.45
CA GLU A 18 -2.57 9.20 -6.83
C GLU A 18 -1.55 8.11 -7.16
N PHE A 19 -0.58 7.87 -6.28
CA PHE A 19 0.41 6.83 -6.44
C PHE A 19 -0.26 5.45 -6.57
N LEU A 20 -1.18 5.12 -5.67
CA LEU A 20 -1.91 3.86 -5.72
C LEU A 20 -2.75 3.74 -7.00
N THR A 21 -3.41 4.81 -7.44
CA THR A 21 -4.19 4.84 -8.67
C THR A 21 -3.31 4.60 -9.90
N LYS A 22 -2.12 5.20 -9.95
CA LYS A 22 -1.12 4.95 -11.00
C LYS A 22 -0.66 3.50 -11.00
N MET A 23 -0.45 2.90 -9.82
CA MET A 23 -0.08 1.48 -9.73
C MET A 23 -1.21 0.54 -10.18
N VAL A 24 -2.46 0.88 -9.83
CA VAL A 24 -3.65 0.15 -10.30
C VAL A 24 -3.71 0.14 -11.83
N ALA A 25 -3.57 1.31 -12.46
CA ALA A 25 -3.60 1.40 -13.92
C ALA A 25 -2.38 0.70 -14.57
N LYS A 26 -1.18 0.87 -14.02
CA LYS A 26 0.06 0.31 -14.57
C LYS A 26 0.10 -1.22 -14.52
N HIS A 27 -0.46 -1.82 -13.47
CA HIS A 27 -0.42 -3.26 -13.24
C HIS A 27 -1.79 -3.93 -13.44
N GLU A 28 -2.75 -3.21 -14.02
CA GLU A 28 -4.12 -3.68 -14.30
C GLU A 28 -4.79 -4.34 -13.08
N LEU A 29 -4.61 -3.72 -11.92
CA LEU A 29 -5.17 -4.23 -10.67
C LEU A 29 -6.68 -3.93 -10.60
N PRO A 30 -7.47 -4.76 -9.91
CA PRO A 30 -8.91 -4.58 -9.83
C PRO A 30 -9.32 -3.33 -9.05
N ASP A 31 -8.56 -2.96 -8.01
CA ASP A 31 -8.87 -1.86 -7.12
C ASP A 31 -7.65 -1.39 -6.33
N ILE A 32 -7.75 -0.20 -5.74
CA ILE A 32 -6.73 0.38 -4.84
C ILE A 32 -6.42 -0.57 -3.68
N GLY A 33 -7.41 -1.27 -3.14
CA GLY A 33 -7.19 -2.25 -2.08
C GLY A 33 -6.32 -3.43 -2.52
N LYS A 34 -6.33 -3.83 -3.80
CA LYS A 34 -5.36 -4.82 -4.30
C LYS A 34 -3.95 -4.23 -4.42
N ALA A 35 -3.82 -2.97 -4.80
CA ALA A 35 -2.52 -2.28 -4.79
C ALA A 35 -1.95 -2.20 -3.36
N VAL A 36 -2.75 -1.81 -2.38
CA VAL A 36 -2.36 -1.77 -0.97
C VAL A 36 -1.96 -3.16 -0.46
N ARG A 37 -2.76 -4.20 -0.76
CA ARG A 37 -2.39 -5.58 -0.39
C ARG A 37 -1.06 -5.99 -1.00
N ALA A 38 -0.81 -5.70 -2.28
CA ALA A 38 0.47 -6.05 -2.90
C ALA A 38 1.66 -5.36 -2.23
N LEU A 39 1.51 -4.10 -1.79
CA LEU A 39 2.54 -3.40 -1.02
C LEU A 39 2.76 -4.05 0.36
N ILE A 40 1.68 -4.40 1.05
CA ILE A 40 1.74 -5.05 2.37
C ILE A 40 2.34 -6.45 2.25
N ASP A 41 1.93 -7.24 1.26
CA ASP A 41 2.45 -8.57 0.97
C ASP A 41 3.98 -8.50 0.78
N TYR A 42 4.46 -7.56 -0.04
CA TYR A 42 5.89 -7.31 -0.21
C TYR A 42 6.57 -6.91 1.11
N ALA A 43 5.98 -5.99 1.88
CA ALA A 43 6.53 -5.57 3.17
C ALA A 43 6.58 -6.72 4.21
N MET A 44 5.70 -7.71 4.10
CA MET A 44 5.66 -8.87 5.00
C MET A 44 6.65 -9.98 4.59
N GLU A 45 6.88 -10.17 3.29
CA GLU A 45 7.70 -11.28 2.78
C GLU A 45 9.15 -10.87 2.51
N ASP A 46 9.35 -9.79 1.76
CA ASP A 46 10.65 -9.40 1.20
C ASP A 46 11.16 -8.04 1.72
N GLY A 47 10.27 -7.21 2.29
CA GLY A 47 10.57 -5.85 2.70
C GLY A 47 11.33 -5.77 4.02
N ASP A 48 12.24 -4.81 4.12
CA ASP A 48 12.89 -4.48 5.40
C ASP A 48 11.97 -3.61 6.26
N THR A 49 11.42 -4.19 7.32
CA THR A 49 10.50 -3.49 8.23
C THR A 49 11.17 -2.37 8.99
N ASP A 50 12.47 -2.46 9.26
CA ASP A 50 13.22 -1.40 9.92
C ASP A 50 13.42 -0.21 8.98
N GLU A 51 13.58 -0.44 7.66
CA GLU A 51 13.59 0.66 6.68
C GLU A 51 12.19 1.28 6.52
N ILE A 52 11.13 0.45 6.52
CA ILE A 52 9.76 0.90 6.30
C ILE A 52 9.21 1.69 7.49
N PHE A 53 9.52 1.26 8.72
CA PHE A 53 8.94 1.82 9.96
C PHE A 53 9.95 2.52 10.88
N GLY A 54 11.25 2.28 10.71
CA GLY A 54 12.29 2.85 11.58
C GLY A 54 12.53 4.33 11.38
N GLU A 55 12.19 4.88 10.21
CA GLU A 55 12.22 6.32 9.94
C GLU A 55 10.86 6.81 9.43
N ILE A 56 10.26 7.78 10.13
CA ILE A 56 9.03 8.43 9.66
C ILE A 56 9.38 9.37 8.50
N ARG A 57 9.31 8.84 7.28
CA ARG A 57 9.48 9.62 6.05
C ARG A 57 8.22 10.43 5.78
N CYS A 58 8.16 11.66 6.28
CA CYS A 58 7.13 12.61 5.88
C CYS A 58 7.55 13.31 4.57
N LEU A 59 6.93 12.94 3.46
CA LEU A 59 7.14 13.62 2.16
C LEU A 59 6.54 15.04 2.10
N ARG A 60 5.80 15.46 3.13
CA ARG A 60 5.13 16.76 3.23
C ARG A 60 5.18 17.37 4.64
N CYS A 61 6.14 17.00 5.49
CA CYS A 61 6.36 17.72 6.75
C CYS A 61 7.10 19.03 6.53
#